data_AF-A0A520XKC0-F1
#
_entry.id   AF-A0A520XKC0-F1
#
_cell.length_a   1.000
_cell.length_b   1.000
_cell.length_c   1.000
_cell.angle_alpha   90.00
_cell.angle_beta   90.00
_cell.angle_gamma   90.00
#
_symmetry.space_group_name_H-M   'P 1'
#
loop_
_entity.id
_entity.type
_entity.pdbx_description
1 polymer ?
#
loop_
_entity_poly.entity_id
_entity_poly.type
_entity_poly.pdbx_seq_one_letter_code
_entity_poly.pdbx_strand_id
1 'polypeptide(L)'
;TELDSVEGHLLIDDFQRRDELRAALESAREQWEAQGAVDYTFTFHNICFCPAFEDVQVTVVDGELAEWTNPTPIQPGMTIQAPKTIDEHLDEIESLLDGNAIDVDAAFSNTIGHPASYSVDYSRLIADEELTVVIFDVEITRAEPPEEEITPPGLTLVDVGGITVNEEMAEQLGALLGASEAEGFVFGGGGYRDPARQVELRRANCGSTDYDIWEKPASQCNPPTAIPGRSQHEVGLAVDFTNNRSLITSRTDPAFVWLTTHAASFGLFNHPQEPWHWSTTGN
;
A
#
# COMPACT_ATOMS: atom_id res chain seq x y z
N THR A 1 9.67 47.08 -3.45
CA THR A 1 8.96 46.88 -2.19
C THR A 1 7.43 46.99 -2.26
N GLU A 2 6.82 47.18 -3.45
CA GLU A 2 5.39 46.83 -3.66
C GLU A 2 5.25 45.57 -4.53
N LEU A 3 6.13 45.37 -5.52
CA LEU A 3 6.16 44.17 -6.38
C LEU A 3 6.50 42.88 -5.61
N ASP A 4 7.45 42.91 -4.67
CA ASP A 4 7.76 41.77 -3.79
C ASP A 4 6.56 41.31 -2.92
N SER A 5 5.62 42.22 -2.62
CA SER A 5 4.47 41.89 -1.77
C SER A 5 3.33 41.20 -2.52
N VAL A 6 3.18 41.48 -3.81
CA VAL A 6 2.16 40.86 -4.67
C VAL A 6 2.64 39.48 -5.15
N GLU A 7 3.91 39.35 -5.54
CA GLU A 7 4.50 38.04 -5.85
C GLU A 7 4.51 37.14 -4.60
N GLY A 8 4.82 37.68 -3.42
CA GLY A 8 4.73 36.94 -2.16
C GLY A 8 3.31 36.47 -1.81
N HIS A 9 2.27 37.26 -2.10
CA HIS A 9 0.88 36.87 -1.82
C HIS A 9 0.35 35.84 -2.82
N LEU A 10 0.66 36.00 -4.11
CA LEU A 10 0.29 35.03 -5.16
C LEU A 10 0.97 33.67 -4.94
N LEU A 11 2.25 33.68 -4.51
CA LEU A 11 2.95 32.43 -4.18
C LEU A 11 2.34 31.73 -2.96
N ILE A 12 1.93 32.46 -1.93
CA ILE A 12 1.28 31.87 -0.74
C ILE A 12 -0.07 31.25 -1.10
N ASP A 13 -0.88 31.91 -1.94
CA ASP A 13 -2.17 31.41 -2.39
C ASP A 13 -2.01 30.16 -3.29
N ASP A 14 -1.01 30.14 -4.18
CA ASP A 14 -0.68 28.97 -5.02
C ASP A 14 -0.21 27.77 -4.17
N PHE A 15 0.62 27.99 -3.15
CA PHE A 15 1.04 26.92 -2.22
C PHE A 15 -0.14 26.35 -1.43
N GLN A 16 -1.02 27.21 -0.91
CA GLN A 16 -2.22 26.78 -0.18
C GLN A 16 -3.16 25.98 -1.07
N ARG A 17 -3.39 26.43 -2.32
CA ARG A 17 -4.24 25.70 -3.28
C ARG A 17 -3.67 24.32 -3.60
N ARG A 18 -2.35 24.19 -3.74
CA ARG A 18 -1.71 22.88 -3.97
C ARG A 18 -1.81 21.95 -2.76
N ASP A 19 -1.65 22.46 -1.55
CA ASP A 19 -1.80 21.65 -0.33
C ASP A 19 -3.24 21.18 -0.14
N GLU A 20 -4.23 22.05 -0.40
CA GLU A 20 -5.65 21.69 -0.41
C GLU A 20 -5.97 20.63 -1.48
N LEU A 21 -5.40 20.79 -2.68
CA LEU A 21 -5.57 19.83 -3.77
C LEU A 21 -4.91 18.47 -3.46
N ARG A 22 -3.77 18.45 -2.77
CA ARG A 22 -3.16 17.20 -2.28
C ARG A 22 -4.04 16.48 -1.28
N ALA A 23 -4.61 17.20 -0.31
CA ALA A 23 -5.52 16.61 0.66
C ALA A 23 -6.81 16.09 -0.01
N ALA A 24 -7.32 16.80 -1.03
CA ALA A 24 -8.44 16.33 -1.82
C ALA A 24 -8.10 15.07 -2.63
N LEU A 25 -6.92 15.01 -3.24
CA LEU A 25 -6.42 13.84 -3.96
C LEU A 25 -6.26 12.63 -3.03
N GLU A 26 -5.68 12.82 -1.83
CA GLU A 26 -5.54 11.76 -0.83
C GLU A 26 -6.91 11.19 -0.43
N SER A 27 -7.88 12.05 -0.11
CA SER A 27 -9.24 11.62 0.21
C SER A 27 -9.94 10.94 -0.97
N ALA A 28 -9.67 11.37 -2.19
CA ALA A 28 -10.21 10.77 -3.41
C ALA A 28 -9.64 9.38 -3.64
N ARG A 29 -8.31 9.18 -3.46
CA ARG A 29 -7.66 7.87 -3.50
C ARG A 29 -8.27 6.92 -2.48
N GLU A 30 -8.40 7.33 -1.22
CA GLU A 30 -9.03 6.51 -0.18
C GLU A 30 -10.46 6.08 -0.57
N GLN A 31 -11.25 7.00 -1.14
CA GLN A 31 -12.61 6.69 -1.59
C GLN A 31 -12.65 5.74 -2.78
N TRP A 32 -11.70 5.86 -3.71
CA TRP A 32 -11.56 4.99 -4.88
C TRP A 32 -11.08 3.59 -4.49
N GLU A 33 -10.03 3.51 -3.66
CA GLU A 33 -9.51 2.26 -3.10
C GLU A 33 -10.57 1.52 -2.29
N ALA A 34 -11.38 2.24 -1.51
CA ALA A 34 -12.49 1.65 -0.74
C ALA A 34 -13.59 1.02 -1.64
N GLN A 35 -13.64 1.36 -2.93
CA GLN A 35 -14.52 0.64 -3.87
C GLN A 35 -13.97 -0.73 -4.26
N GLY A 36 -12.64 -0.93 -4.16
CA GLY A 36 -11.96 -2.13 -4.61
C GLY A 36 -12.21 -2.47 -6.08
N ALA A 37 -12.36 -1.45 -6.93
CA ALA A 37 -12.68 -1.64 -8.35
C ALA A 37 -11.52 -2.32 -9.10
N VAL A 38 -11.77 -3.52 -9.64
CA VAL A 38 -10.79 -4.26 -10.46
C VAL A 38 -11.25 -4.41 -11.92
N ASP A 39 -12.57 -4.47 -12.15
CA ASP A 39 -13.13 -4.32 -13.50
C ASP A 39 -14.09 -3.14 -13.52
N TYR A 40 -13.89 -2.24 -14.46
CA TYR A 40 -14.73 -1.07 -14.62
C TYR A 40 -14.62 -0.52 -16.04
N THR A 41 -15.65 0.22 -16.42
CA THR A 41 -15.65 1.01 -17.65
C THR A 41 -15.76 2.48 -17.32
N PHE A 42 -15.18 3.33 -18.14
CA PHE A 42 -15.38 4.77 -18.05
C PHE A 42 -15.23 5.42 -19.41
N THR A 43 -15.69 6.66 -19.51
CA THR A 43 -15.48 7.51 -20.68
C THR A 43 -14.59 8.68 -20.31
N PHE A 44 -13.67 9.06 -21.19
CA PHE A 44 -12.93 10.30 -21.03
C PHE A 44 -12.79 11.05 -22.36
N HIS A 45 -12.58 12.35 -22.25
CA HIS A 45 -12.14 13.17 -23.38
C HIS A 45 -11.18 14.26 -22.90
N ASN A 46 -10.37 14.74 -23.84
CA ASN A 46 -9.46 15.84 -23.60
C ASN A 46 -10.05 17.14 -24.17
N ILE A 47 -9.99 18.21 -23.40
CA ILE A 47 -10.25 19.56 -23.86
C ILE A 47 -8.88 20.23 -24.02
N CYS A 48 -8.46 20.40 -25.27
CA CYS A 48 -7.18 20.96 -25.69
C CYS A 48 -7.32 21.47 -27.16
N PHE A 49 -6.36 22.27 -27.64
CA PHE A 49 -6.19 22.56 -29.08
C PHE A 49 -5.44 21.45 -29.83
N CYS A 50 -5.54 20.21 -29.34
CA CYS A 50 -4.98 19.00 -29.93
C CYS A 50 -6.08 18.21 -30.68
N PRO A 51 -5.77 17.37 -31.70
CA PRO A 51 -6.77 16.56 -32.40
C PRO A 51 -7.49 15.66 -31.40
N ALA A 52 -8.65 16.13 -30.92
CA ALA A 52 -9.30 15.58 -29.75
C ALA A 52 -10.00 14.26 -30.08
N PHE A 53 -9.89 13.34 -29.15
CA PHE A 53 -10.75 12.18 -29.08
C PHE A 53 -12.00 12.59 -28.32
N GLU A 54 -13.13 12.59 -29.01
CA GLU A 54 -14.42 12.71 -28.35
C GLU A 54 -14.73 11.37 -27.66
N ASP A 55 -15.20 11.42 -26.43
CA ASP A 55 -15.76 10.31 -25.64
C ASP A 55 -15.14 8.93 -25.89
N VAL A 56 -13.86 8.80 -25.52
CA VAL A 56 -13.15 7.51 -25.58
C VAL A 56 -13.68 6.62 -24.48
N GLN A 57 -14.22 5.47 -24.87
CA GLN A 57 -14.66 4.43 -23.93
C GLN A 57 -13.48 3.54 -23.58
N VAL A 58 -13.30 3.29 -22.29
CA VAL A 58 -12.20 2.49 -21.74
C VAL A 58 -12.78 1.36 -20.89
N THR A 59 -12.20 0.18 -21.03
CA THR A 59 -12.49 -1.02 -20.25
C THR A 59 -11.23 -1.46 -19.54
N VAL A 60 -11.31 -1.56 -18.22
CA VAL A 60 -10.26 -2.09 -17.34
C VAL A 60 -10.71 -3.45 -16.82
N VAL A 61 -9.81 -4.44 -16.82
CA VAL A 61 -10.06 -5.80 -16.33
C VAL A 61 -8.85 -6.25 -15.51
N ASP A 62 -9.10 -6.80 -14.32
CA ASP A 62 -8.06 -7.21 -13.37
C ASP A 62 -7.08 -6.05 -13.04
N GLY A 63 -7.59 -4.81 -12.98
CA GLY A 63 -6.80 -3.60 -12.73
C GLY A 63 -5.97 -3.09 -13.92
N GLU A 64 -6.01 -3.79 -15.06
CA GLU A 64 -5.19 -3.49 -16.23
C GLU A 64 -6.05 -3.00 -17.41
N LEU A 65 -5.47 -2.12 -18.24
CA LEU A 65 -6.14 -1.65 -19.45
C LEU A 65 -6.40 -2.82 -20.43
N ALA A 66 -7.67 -3.14 -20.66
CA ALA A 66 -8.07 -4.28 -21.48
C ALA A 66 -8.47 -3.89 -22.91
N GLU A 67 -9.42 -2.96 -23.05
CA GLU A 67 -9.94 -2.49 -24.33
C GLU A 67 -10.27 -1.00 -24.27
N TRP A 68 -10.15 -0.30 -25.40
CA TRP A 68 -10.67 1.04 -25.52
C TRP A 68 -11.12 1.32 -26.95
N THR A 69 -12.15 2.15 -27.10
CA THR A 69 -12.70 2.56 -28.39
C THR A 69 -12.69 4.08 -28.48
N ASN A 70 -12.16 4.58 -29.58
CA ASN A 70 -12.17 5.98 -29.91
C ASN A 70 -13.11 6.21 -31.11
N PRO A 71 -14.20 6.97 -30.95
CA PRO A 71 -15.16 7.22 -32.01
C PRO A 71 -14.61 8.17 -33.09
N THR A 72 -13.52 8.87 -32.82
CA THR A 72 -12.90 9.81 -33.76
C THR A 72 -12.00 9.05 -34.74
N PRO A 73 -12.20 9.18 -36.07
CA PRO A 73 -11.37 8.52 -37.06
C PRO A 73 -9.89 8.91 -36.93
N ILE A 74 -9.04 7.92 -36.64
CA ILE A 74 -7.60 8.10 -36.55
C ILE A 74 -7.05 8.45 -37.94
N GLN A 75 -6.40 9.60 -38.07
CA GLN A 75 -5.77 9.96 -39.34
C GLN A 75 -4.55 9.07 -39.65
N PRO A 76 -4.30 8.71 -40.92
CA PRO A 76 -3.13 7.91 -41.28
C PRO A 76 -1.82 8.55 -40.81
N GLY A 77 -1.04 7.81 -40.01
CA GLY A 77 0.24 8.29 -39.48
C GLY A 77 0.16 8.97 -38.10
N MET A 78 -1.04 9.08 -37.51
CA MET A 78 -1.21 9.54 -36.14
C MET A 78 -1.04 8.36 -35.16
N THR A 79 -0.12 8.50 -34.21
CA THR A 79 -0.01 7.58 -33.07
C THR A 79 -0.90 8.13 -31.96
N ILE A 80 -1.79 7.29 -31.44
CA ILE A 80 -2.61 7.61 -30.28
C ILE A 80 -1.93 7.01 -29.06
N GLN A 81 -1.79 7.80 -28.01
CA GLN A 81 -1.36 7.28 -26.71
C GLN A 81 -2.50 6.46 -26.11
N ALA A 82 -2.17 5.26 -25.60
CA ALA A 82 -3.14 4.47 -24.88
C ALA A 82 -3.73 5.27 -23.71
N PRO A 83 -5.03 5.15 -23.43
CA PRO A 83 -5.64 5.81 -22.29
C PRO A 83 -5.07 5.27 -20.98
N LYS A 84 -5.21 6.06 -19.92
CA LYS A 84 -4.78 5.69 -18.56
C LYS A 84 -5.93 5.06 -17.79
N THR A 85 -5.66 4.16 -16.85
CA THR A 85 -6.65 3.71 -15.86
C THR A 85 -6.99 4.83 -14.88
N ILE A 86 -8.01 4.63 -14.02
CA ILE A 86 -8.34 5.64 -12.99
C ILE A 86 -7.19 5.81 -12.00
N ASP A 87 -6.51 4.72 -11.63
CA ASP A 87 -5.32 4.73 -10.77
C ASP A 87 -4.17 5.52 -11.42
N GLU A 88 -3.90 5.27 -12.70
CA GLU A 88 -2.88 6.02 -13.45
C GLU A 88 -3.24 7.51 -13.64
N HIS A 89 -4.53 7.86 -13.67
CA HIS A 89 -4.96 9.27 -13.66
C HIS A 89 -4.75 9.93 -12.29
N LEU A 90 -5.00 9.23 -11.18
CA LEU A 90 -4.70 9.72 -9.83
C LEU A 90 -3.18 9.93 -9.66
N ASP A 91 -2.37 8.99 -10.15
CA ASP A 91 -0.90 9.08 -10.16
C ASP A 91 -0.39 10.24 -11.03
N GLU A 92 -1.04 10.52 -12.16
CA GLU A 92 -0.71 11.67 -12.98
C GLU A 92 -0.94 12.97 -12.22
N ILE A 93 -2.08 13.12 -11.53
CA ILE A 93 -2.38 14.34 -10.76
C ILE A 93 -1.34 14.54 -9.66
N GLU A 94 -0.93 13.48 -8.98
CA GLU A 94 0.16 13.53 -7.99
C GLU A 94 1.48 13.98 -8.62
N SER A 95 1.86 13.38 -9.76
CA SER A 95 3.06 13.76 -10.51
C SER A 95 3.04 15.22 -10.96
N LEU A 96 1.88 15.73 -11.38
CA LEU A 96 1.67 17.15 -11.73
C LEU A 96 1.82 18.06 -10.50
N LEU A 97 1.36 17.61 -9.33
CA LEU A 97 1.50 18.30 -8.05
C LEU A 97 2.96 18.33 -7.56
N ASP A 98 3.75 17.31 -7.87
CA ASP A 98 5.18 17.21 -7.54
C ASP A 98 6.10 17.87 -8.58
N GLY A 99 5.60 18.04 -9.79
CA GLY A 99 6.34 18.56 -10.93
C GLY A 99 6.46 20.09 -10.98
N ASN A 100 6.80 20.57 -12.16
CA ASN A 100 6.99 21.99 -12.47
C ASN A 100 5.75 22.66 -13.11
N ALA A 101 4.58 22.03 -13.03
CA ALA A 101 3.34 22.63 -13.50
C ALA A 101 3.05 23.93 -12.74
N ILE A 102 2.70 24.98 -13.48
CA ILE A 102 2.47 26.32 -12.91
C ILE A 102 1.09 26.40 -12.27
N ASP A 103 0.07 25.84 -12.92
CA ASP A 103 -1.25 25.65 -12.33
C ASP A 103 -1.73 24.21 -12.53
N VAL A 104 -2.33 23.66 -11.49
CA VAL A 104 -2.95 22.32 -11.49
C VAL A 104 -4.27 22.45 -10.78
N ASP A 105 -5.34 22.02 -11.42
CA ASP A 105 -6.66 21.93 -10.81
C ASP A 105 -7.21 20.53 -11.02
N ALA A 106 -7.94 20.00 -10.04
CA ALA A 106 -8.65 18.75 -10.20
C ALA A 106 -9.93 18.73 -9.37
N ALA A 107 -10.93 18.05 -9.92
CA ALA A 107 -12.18 17.75 -9.24
C ALA A 107 -12.34 16.24 -9.15
N PHE A 108 -12.80 15.75 -8.00
CA PHE A 108 -12.99 14.34 -7.73
C PHE A 108 -14.45 14.01 -7.49
N SER A 109 -14.82 12.76 -7.77
CA SER A 109 -16.13 12.21 -7.43
C SER A 109 -16.27 12.07 -5.91
N ASN A 110 -17.29 12.72 -5.35
CA ASN A 110 -17.62 12.59 -3.92
C ASN A 110 -18.30 11.25 -3.56
N THR A 111 -18.55 10.37 -4.54
CA THR A 111 -19.22 9.08 -4.31
C THR A 111 -18.27 7.91 -4.37
N ILE A 112 -17.35 7.92 -5.33
CA ILE A 112 -16.45 6.78 -5.57
C ILE A 112 -14.99 7.21 -5.74
N GLY A 113 -14.63 8.49 -5.56
CA GLY A 113 -13.23 8.92 -5.51
C GLY A 113 -12.48 9.06 -6.84
N HIS A 114 -13.02 8.65 -7.99
CA HIS A 114 -12.34 8.88 -9.28
C HIS A 114 -12.16 10.38 -9.60
N PRO A 115 -11.12 10.79 -10.34
CA PRO A 115 -11.02 12.15 -10.86
C PRO A 115 -12.16 12.41 -11.84
N ALA A 116 -12.99 13.42 -11.61
CA ALA A 116 -14.01 13.86 -12.57
C ALA A 116 -13.40 14.77 -13.65
N SER A 117 -12.39 15.56 -13.28
CA SER A 117 -11.57 16.31 -14.22
C SER A 117 -10.24 16.71 -13.60
N TYR A 118 -9.23 16.94 -14.42
CA TYR A 118 -8.04 17.69 -14.01
C TYR A 118 -7.47 18.49 -15.18
N SER A 119 -6.86 19.63 -14.87
CA SER A 119 -6.19 20.49 -15.83
C SER A 119 -4.77 20.80 -15.40
N VAL A 120 -3.92 20.99 -16.40
CA VAL A 120 -2.53 21.40 -16.20
C VAL A 120 -2.21 22.60 -17.09
N ASP A 121 -1.62 23.62 -16.48
CA ASP A 121 -1.03 24.76 -17.16
C ASP A 121 0.47 24.84 -16.84
N TYR A 122 1.31 24.64 -17.86
CA TYR A 122 2.78 24.80 -17.76
C TYR A 122 3.25 26.21 -18.12
N SER A 123 2.37 27.06 -18.66
CA SER A 123 2.68 28.40 -19.16
C SER A 123 1.46 29.33 -19.11
N ARG A 124 1.43 30.24 -18.13
CA ARG A 124 0.39 31.29 -17.95
C ARG A 124 0.17 32.23 -19.16
N LEU A 125 0.93 32.08 -20.24
CA LEU A 125 0.95 32.97 -21.41
C LEU A 125 0.46 32.30 -22.70
N ILE A 126 0.16 30.99 -22.70
CA ILE A 126 -0.12 30.20 -23.91
C ILE A 126 -1.37 29.33 -23.67
N ALA A 127 -2.52 29.76 -24.19
CA ALA A 127 -3.81 29.07 -23.98
C ALA A 127 -3.96 27.74 -24.73
N ASP A 128 -3.06 27.43 -25.67
CA ASP A 128 -3.05 26.18 -26.45
C ASP A 128 -2.26 25.04 -25.78
N GLU A 129 -1.64 25.27 -24.62
CA GLU A 129 -0.93 24.26 -23.82
C GLU A 129 -1.74 23.70 -22.64
N GLU A 130 -2.93 24.26 -22.37
CA GLU A 130 -3.82 23.78 -21.33
C GLU A 130 -4.47 22.46 -21.77
N LEU A 131 -4.08 21.37 -21.10
CA LEU A 131 -4.71 20.08 -21.24
C LEU A 131 -5.68 19.91 -20.08
N THR A 132 -6.97 19.85 -20.38
CA THR A 132 -7.98 19.38 -19.42
C THR A 132 -8.40 17.97 -19.80
N VAL A 133 -8.41 17.07 -18.84
CA VAL A 133 -8.98 15.73 -18.95
C VAL A 133 -10.31 15.72 -18.21
N VAL A 134 -11.35 15.21 -18.84
CA VAL A 134 -12.68 15.01 -18.22
C VAL A 134 -13.01 13.53 -18.26
N ILE A 135 -13.37 12.96 -17.11
CA ILE A 135 -13.70 11.55 -16.93
C ILE A 135 -15.12 11.44 -16.37
N PHE A 136 -15.94 10.60 -16.96
CA PHE A 136 -17.35 10.43 -16.62
C PHE A 136 -17.85 9.04 -17.01
N ASP A 137 -19.12 8.76 -16.69
CA ASP A 137 -19.77 7.45 -16.92
C ASP A 137 -18.94 6.27 -16.39
N VAL A 138 -18.36 6.45 -15.18
CA VAL A 138 -17.61 5.40 -14.49
C VAL A 138 -18.59 4.36 -13.94
N GLU A 139 -18.49 3.14 -14.44
CA GLU A 139 -19.28 2.00 -14.02
C GLU A 139 -18.36 0.88 -13.53
N ILE A 140 -18.40 0.62 -12.22
CA ILE A 140 -17.68 -0.51 -11.62
C ILE A 140 -18.48 -1.79 -11.91
N THR A 141 -17.86 -2.72 -12.64
CA THR A 141 -18.49 -3.97 -13.08
C THR A 141 -18.05 -5.17 -12.24
N ARG A 142 -16.83 -5.11 -11.68
CA ARG A 142 -16.35 -6.00 -10.62
C ARG A 142 -15.55 -5.17 -9.62
N ALA A 143 -16.02 -5.19 -8.39
CA ALA A 143 -15.22 -4.83 -7.23
C ALA A 143 -14.71 -6.13 -6.61
N GLU A 144 -13.41 -6.21 -6.38
CA GLU A 144 -12.88 -7.07 -5.35
C GLU A 144 -13.02 -6.31 -4.03
N PRO A 145 -13.29 -6.98 -2.90
CA PRO A 145 -13.22 -6.27 -1.62
C PRO A 145 -11.85 -5.58 -1.54
N PRO A 146 -11.76 -4.30 -1.09
CA PRO A 146 -10.47 -3.66 -0.86
C PRO A 146 -9.65 -4.67 -0.08
N GLU A 147 -8.51 -5.09 -0.67
CA GLU A 147 -7.69 -6.24 -0.25
C GLU A 147 -7.92 -6.46 1.23
N GLU A 148 -8.81 -7.43 1.58
CA GLU A 148 -9.28 -7.60 2.95
C GLU A 148 -8.03 -7.55 3.81
N GLU A 149 -8.01 -6.73 4.87
CA GLU A 149 -7.11 -6.97 6.00
C GLU A 149 -7.13 -8.49 6.17
N ILE A 150 -6.05 -9.19 5.81
CA ILE A 150 -6.06 -10.65 5.85
C ILE A 150 -5.90 -11.05 7.32
N THR A 151 -6.70 -10.48 8.23
CA THR A 151 -7.04 -11.15 9.47
C THR A 151 -7.91 -12.33 9.06
N PRO A 152 -7.45 -13.59 9.21
CA PRO A 152 -8.31 -14.73 8.95
C PRO A 152 -9.61 -14.56 9.76
N PRO A 153 -10.80 -14.82 9.18
CA PRO A 153 -12.04 -14.70 9.93
C PRO A 153 -11.97 -15.58 11.18
N GLY A 154 -11.99 -14.92 12.36
CA GLY A 154 -11.81 -15.56 13.66
C GLY A 154 -10.49 -15.25 14.39
N LEU A 155 -9.64 -14.35 13.87
CA LEU A 155 -8.43 -13.91 14.56
C LEU A 155 -8.73 -12.90 15.69
N THR A 156 -8.91 -13.38 16.92
CA THR A 156 -8.92 -12.49 18.09
C THR A 156 -7.48 -12.17 18.50
N LEU A 157 -7.09 -10.89 18.43
CA LEU A 157 -5.78 -10.42 18.88
C LEU A 157 -5.85 -9.79 20.27
N VAL A 158 -4.83 -10.04 21.09
CA VAL A 158 -4.68 -9.50 22.45
C VAL A 158 -3.24 -9.07 22.71
N ASP A 159 -3.04 -8.11 23.61
CA ASP A 159 -1.70 -7.71 24.06
C ASP A 159 -1.28 -8.53 25.30
N VAL A 160 -0.10 -9.14 25.23
CA VAL A 160 0.52 -9.85 26.36
C VAL A 160 1.91 -9.27 26.59
N GLY A 161 2.03 -8.38 27.57
CA GLY A 161 3.31 -7.77 27.94
C GLY A 161 3.90 -6.88 26.83
N GLY A 162 3.05 -6.23 26.03
CA GLY A 162 3.48 -5.41 24.89
C GLY A 162 3.71 -6.19 23.59
N ILE A 163 3.33 -7.47 23.54
CA ILE A 163 3.40 -8.31 22.35
C ILE A 163 1.97 -8.63 21.92
N THR A 164 1.54 -8.09 20.79
CA THR A 164 0.23 -8.40 20.21
C THR A 164 0.24 -9.81 19.63
N VAL A 165 -0.67 -10.68 20.03
CA VAL A 165 -0.73 -12.10 19.62
C VAL A 165 -2.16 -12.60 19.51
N ASN A 166 -2.37 -13.78 18.96
CA ASN A 166 -3.66 -14.45 18.98
C ASN A 166 -4.06 -14.81 20.43
N GLU A 167 -5.34 -14.64 20.77
CA GLU A 167 -5.93 -14.99 22.07
C GLU A 167 -5.60 -16.44 22.49
N GLU A 168 -5.51 -17.38 21.55
CA GLU A 168 -5.17 -18.78 21.80
C GLU A 168 -3.75 -18.98 22.40
N MET A 169 -2.82 -18.06 22.14
CA MET A 169 -1.45 -18.11 22.66
C MET A 169 -1.27 -17.30 23.96
N ALA A 170 -2.28 -16.53 24.35
CA ALA A 170 -2.13 -15.47 25.34
C ALA A 170 -1.74 -16.00 26.73
N GLU A 171 -2.40 -17.08 27.17
CA GLU A 171 -2.13 -17.69 28.47
C GLU A 171 -0.71 -18.26 28.54
N GLN A 172 -0.30 -19.00 27.50
CA GLN A 172 1.01 -19.65 27.48
C GLN A 172 2.14 -18.63 27.34
N LEU A 173 1.96 -17.59 26.52
CA LEU A 173 2.93 -16.50 26.40
C LEU A 173 3.06 -15.75 27.73
N GLY A 174 1.95 -15.41 28.38
CA GLY A 174 1.96 -14.75 29.68
C GLY A 174 2.70 -15.57 30.75
N ALA A 175 2.46 -16.89 30.77
CA ALA A 175 3.16 -17.80 31.67
C ALA A 175 4.67 -17.90 31.37
N LEU A 176 5.06 -17.91 30.09
CA LEU A 176 6.46 -17.89 29.68
C LEU A 176 7.16 -16.61 30.13
N LEU A 177 6.55 -15.44 29.90
CA LEU A 177 7.11 -14.16 30.29
C LEU A 177 7.28 -14.06 31.83
N GLY A 178 6.30 -14.54 32.59
CA GLY A 178 6.40 -14.58 34.05
C GLY A 178 7.47 -15.56 34.56
N ALA A 179 7.60 -16.73 33.93
CA ALA A 179 8.63 -17.71 34.29
C ALA A 179 10.05 -17.21 33.97
N SER A 180 10.23 -16.56 32.82
CA SER A 180 11.54 -16.04 32.42
C SER A 180 11.97 -14.87 33.31
N GLU A 181 11.05 -13.98 33.69
CA GLU A 181 11.32 -12.87 34.62
C GLU A 181 11.77 -13.37 36.01
N ALA A 182 11.15 -14.44 36.51
CA ALA A 182 11.55 -15.07 37.77
C ALA A 182 13.00 -15.60 37.76
N GLU A 183 13.57 -15.85 36.58
CA GLU A 183 14.94 -16.30 36.37
C GLU A 183 15.88 -15.17 35.88
N GLY A 184 15.39 -13.92 35.86
CA GLY A 184 16.18 -12.73 35.55
C GLY A 184 16.26 -12.36 34.07
N PHE A 185 15.39 -12.93 33.23
CA PHE A 185 15.26 -12.56 31.82
C PHE A 185 14.15 -11.53 31.62
N VAL A 186 14.38 -10.53 30.77
CA VAL A 186 13.37 -9.52 30.44
C VAL A 186 12.99 -9.68 28.98
N PHE A 187 12.08 -10.62 28.74
CA PHE A 187 11.62 -10.91 27.39
C PHE A 187 10.56 -9.92 26.91
N GLY A 188 10.68 -9.56 25.63
CA GLY A 188 9.69 -8.81 24.86
C GLY A 188 9.78 -9.25 23.40
N GLY A 189 9.15 -8.57 22.46
CA GLY A 189 9.29 -8.94 21.04
C GLY A 189 8.21 -8.40 20.14
N GLY A 190 8.23 -8.84 18.89
CA GLY A 190 7.16 -8.60 17.92
C GLY A 190 6.31 -9.85 17.74
N GLY A 191 4.98 -9.71 17.80
CA GLY A 191 4.02 -10.81 17.62
C GLY A 191 3.31 -10.72 16.27
N TYR A 192 2.01 -10.46 16.26
CA TYR A 192 1.19 -10.31 15.06
C TYR A 192 1.82 -9.36 14.04
N ARG A 193 1.72 -9.74 12.77
CA ARG A 193 2.12 -8.94 11.62
C ARG A 193 1.00 -8.96 10.61
N ASP A 194 0.61 -7.77 10.18
CA ASP A 194 -0.37 -7.62 9.13
C ASP A 194 0.09 -8.32 7.82
N PRO A 195 -0.78 -9.09 7.14
CA PRO A 195 -0.39 -9.73 5.88
C PRO A 195 -0.08 -8.77 4.74
N ALA A 196 -0.68 -7.58 4.68
CA ALA A 196 -0.27 -6.54 3.74
C ALA A 196 1.18 -6.13 4.01
N ARG A 197 1.56 -6.02 5.30
CA ARG A 197 2.96 -5.80 5.68
C ARG A 197 3.86 -6.97 5.27
N GLN A 198 3.36 -8.20 5.24
CA GLN A 198 4.10 -9.36 4.73
C GLN A 198 4.34 -9.27 3.22
N VAL A 199 3.36 -8.79 2.45
CA VAL A 199 3.48 -8.50 1.01
C VAL A 199 4.54 -7.41 0.77
N GLU A 200 4.50 -6.31 1.52
CA GLU A 200 5.51 -5.25 1.44
C GLU A 200 6.93 -5.76 1.70
N LEU A 201 7.10 -6.59 2.73
CA LEU A 201 8.40 -7.20 3.04
C LEU A 201 8.89 -8.12 1.91
N ARG A 202 7.98 -8.83 1.23
CA ARG A 202 8.31 -9.65 0.05
C ARG A 202 8.74 -8.76 -1.12
N ARG A 203 8.02 -7.68 -1.41
CA ARG A 203 8.41 -6.69 -2.43
C ARG A 203 9.84 -6.17 -2.17
N ALA A 204 10.16 -5.86 -0.92
CA ALA A 204 11.46 -5.34 -0.53
C ALA A 204 12.59 -6.40 -0.55
N ASN A 205 12.34 -7.60 -0.02
CA ASN A 205 13.39 -8.59 0.25
C ASN A 205 13.53 -9.64 -0.85
N CYS A 206 12.48 -9.84 -1.65
CA CYS A 206 12.40 -10.89 -2.66
C CYS A 206 12.36 -10.31 -4.08
N GLY A 207 11.76 -9.14 -4.30
CA GLY A 207 11.50 -8.55 -5.62
C GLY A 207 10.01 -8.26 -5.84
N SER A 208 9.65 -7.61 -6.94
CA SER A 208 8.32 -7.03 -7.15
C SER A 208 7.41 -7.82 -8.09
N THR A 209 7.83 -8.95 -8.63
CA THR A 209 6.97 -9.78 -9.50
C THR A 209 6.04 -10.68 -8.69
N ASP A 210 4.96 -11.18 -9.29
CA ASP A 210 4.07 -12.15 -8.63
C ASP A 210 4.82 -13.39 -8.16
N TYR A 211 5.78 -13.87 -8.95
CA TYR A 211 6.66 -14.95 -8.53
C TYR A 211 7.42 -14.58 -7.25
N ASP A 212 7.96 -13.36 -7.16
CA ASP A 212 8.70 -12.89 -5.99
C ASP A 212 7.83 -12.76 -4.74
N ILE A 213 6.54 -12.45 -4.90
CA ILE A 213 5.59 -12.15 -3.82
C ILE A 213 4.76 -13.36 -3.39
N TRP A 214 4.50 -14.33 -4.26
CA TRP A 214 3.58 -15.44 -3.98
C TRP A 214 4.24 -16.82 -4.03
N GLU A 215 5.38 -16.97 -4.72
CA GLU A 215 5.95 -18.29 -4.99
C GLU A 215 7.40 -18.48 -4.55
N LYS A 216 8.24 -17.44 -4.65
CA LYS A 216 9.68 -17.52 -4.39
C LYS A 216 9.92 -18.09 -2.99
N PRO A 217 10.76 -19.14 -2.83
CA PRO A 217 11.08 -19.69 -1.53
C PRO A 217 11.70 -18.63 -0.61
N ALA A 218 11.25 -18.55 0.64
CA ALA A 218 11.70 -17.55 1.61
C ALA A 218 13.23 -17.49 1.74
N SER A 219 13.91 -18.64 1.67
CA SER A 219 15.38 -18.75 1.74
C SER A 219 16.13 -18.11 0.56
N GLN A 220 15.43 -17.73 -0.51
CA GLN A 220 15.99 -16.99 -1.65
C GLN A 220 15.80 -15.47 -1.54
N CYS A 221 15.10 -14.99 -0.52
CA CYS A 221 14.98 -13.57 -0.21
C CYS A 221 16.11 -13.12 0.73
N ASN A 222 16.36 -11.81 0.81
CA ASN A 222 17.37 -11.26 1.70
C ASN A 222 16.86 -10.00 2.45
N PRO A 223 16.58 -10.09 3.76
CA PRO A 223 16.59 -11.30 4.59
C PRO A 223 15.51 -12.32 4.18
N PRO A 224 15.62 -13.60 4.62
CA PRO A 224 14.57 -14.58 4.39
C PRO A 224 13.20 -14.05 4.84
N THR A 225 12.19 -14.15 3.97
CA THR A 225 10.86 -13.57 4.21
C THR A 225 9.81 -14.58 3.79
N ALA A 226 8.93 -14.98 4.72
CA ALA A 226 7.89 -15.96 4.48
C ALA A 226 6.93 -15.55 3.35
N ILE A 227 6.37 -16.54 2.67
CA ILE A 227 5.30 -16.34 1.69
C ILE A 227 4.05 -15.82 2.44
N PRO A 228 3.36 -14.77 1.96
CA PRO A 228 2.12 -14.31 2.56
C PRO A 228 1.09 -15.43 2.69
N GLY A 229 0.30 -15.40 3.76
CA GLY A 229 -0.62 -16.47 4.16
C GLY A 229 0.07 -17.73 4.69
N ARG A 230 1.40 -17.73 4.89
CA ARG A 230 2.15 -18.88 5.44
C ARG A 230 2.96 -18.52 6.69
N SER A 231 3.05 -17.26 7.08
CA SER A 231 3.75 -16.88 8.31
C SER A 231 2.86 -17.08 9.54
N GLN A 232 3.44 -17.59 10.61
CA GLN A 232 2.75 -17.65 11.90
C GLN A 232 2.55 -16.26 12.53
N HIS A 233 3.30 -15.24 12.11
CA HIS A 233 3.03 -13.86 12.54
C HIS A 233 1.71 -13.33 11.97
N GLU A 234 1.31 -13.75 10.78
CA GLU A 234 0.05 -13.35 10.12
C GLU A 234 -1.19 -13.85 10.85
N VAL A 235 -1.02 -14.87 11.69
CA VAL A 235 -2.09 -15.42 12.55
C VAL A 235 -1.81 -15.22 14.04
N GLY A 236 -0.85 -14.36 14.40
CA GLY A 236 -0.53 -14.04 15.79
C GLY A 236 -0.03 -15.23 16.64
N LEU A 237 0.48 -16.29 16.02
CA LEU A 237 0.96 -17.52 16.68
C LEU A 237 2.50 -17.64 16.65
N ALA A 238 3.19 -16.51 16.45
CA ALA A 238 4.64 -16.40 16.53
C ALA A 238 5.07 -15.16 17.31
N VAL A 239 6.27 -15.23 17.87
CA VAL A 239 6.96 -14.14 18.55
C VAL A 239 8.43 -14.11 18.11
N ASP A 240 8.87 -12.94 17.67
CA ASP A 240 10.29 -12.62 17.51
C ASP A 240 10.81 -12.05 18.83
N PHE A 241 11.41 -12.91 19.66
CA PHE A 241 11.83 -12.57 21.01
C PHE A 241 13.07 -11.65 21.05
N THR A 242 12.97 -10.69 21.96
CA THR A 242 14.05 -9.83 22.42
C THR A 242 14.31 -10.11 23.89
N ASN A 243 15.55 -9.92 24.34
CA ASN A 243 15.89 -9.87 25.76
C ASN A 243 16.48 -8.49 26.07
N ASN A 244 15.96 -7.80 27.08
CA ASN A 244 16.31 -6.40 27.37
C ASN A 244 16.23 -5.50 26.12
N ARG A 245 15.15 -5.66 25.33
CA ARG A 245 14.87 -4.94 24.07
C ARG A 245 15.87 -5.19 22.94
N SER A 246 16.77 -6.15 23.08
CA SER A 246 17.72 -6.56 22.03
C SER A 246 17.29 -7.90 21.42
N LEU A 247 17.23 -7.99 20.09
CA LEU A 247 16.85 -9.22 19.38
C LEU A 247 17.82 -10.37 19.70
N ILE A 248 17.27 -11.55 20.01
CA ILE A 248 18.05 -12.74 20.36
C ILE A 248 18.62 -13.37 19.08
N THR A 249 19.81 -12.92 18.66
CA THR A 249 20.41 -13.32 17.37
C THR A 249 21.41 -14.48 17.47
N SER A 250 21.83 -14.86 18.68
CA SER A 250 22.84 -15.90 18.89
C SER A 250 22.29 -17.12 19.62
N ARG A 251 22.60 -18.32 19.11
CA ARG A 251 22.28 -19.59 19.76
C ARG A 251 23.08 -19.85 21.05
N THR A 252 24.07 -19.03 21.35
CA THR A 252 24.84 -19.10 22.60
C THR A 252 24.42 -18.06 23.63
N ASP A 253 23.45 -17.19 23.29
CA ASP A 253 22.88 -16.23 24.24
C ASP A 253 22.19 -16.99 25.39
N PRO A 254 22.46 -16.65 26.67
CA PRO A 254 21.75 -17.24 27.80
C PRO A 254 20.22 -17.20 27.68
N ALA A 255 19.66 -16.14 27.08
CA ALA A 255 18.23 -16.02 26.80
C ALA A 255 17.74 -17.08 25.80
N PHE A 256 18.52 -17.27 24.72
CA PHE A 256 18.23 -18.33 23.76
C PHE A 256 18.29 -19.71 24.42
N VAL A 257 19.33 -19.97 25.22
CA VAL A 257 19.50 -21.25 25.92
C VAL A 257 18.33 -21.51 26.89
N TRP A 258 17.87 -20.47 27.59
CA TRP A 258 16.69 -20.58 28.45
C TRP A 258 15.44 -20.93 27.63
N LEU A 259 15.18 -20.23 26.52
CA LEU A 259 14.05 -20.53 25.64
C LEU A 259 14.11 -21.97 25.10
N THR A 260 15.28 -22.45 24.67
CA THR A 260 15.42 -23.86 24.20
C THR A 260 15.11 -24.90 25.27
N THR A 261 15.28 -24.55 26.54
CA THR A 261 15.03 -25.46 27.66
C THR A 261 13.56 -25.45 28.09
N HIS A 262 12.87 -24.31 27.97
CA HIS A 262 11.56 -24.09 28.59
C HIS A 262 10.41 -23.83 27.60
N ALA A 263 10.65 -23.19 26.45
CA ALA A 263 9.59 -22.68 25.58
C ALA A 263 8.63 -23.77 25.07
N ALA A 264 9.13 -24.99 24.84
CA ALA A 264 8.30 -26.12 24.40
C ALA A 264 7.21 -26.50 25.43
N SER A 265 7.45 -26.27 26.73
CA SER A 265 6.43 -26.48 27.78
C SER A 265 5.30 -25.44 27.74
N PHE A 266 5.55 -24.31 27.07
CA PHE A 266 4.58 -23.26 26.77
C PHE A 266 4.08 -23.33 25.32
N GLY A 267 4.34 -24.43 24.61
CA GLY A 267 3.83 -24.62 23.25
C GLY A 267 4.56 -23.82 22.16
N LEU A 268 5.74 -23.26 22.45
CA LEU A 268 6.55 -22.51 21.49
C LEU A 268 7.80 -23.28 21.07
N PHE A 269 8.07 -23.29 19.77
CA PHE A 269 9.18 -24.00 19.14
C PHE A 269 10.00 -23.04 18.27
N ASN A 270 11.33 -23.20 18.26
CA ASN A 270 12.23 -22.32 17.53
C ASN A 270 12.27 -22.64 16.04
N HIS A 271 12.29 -21.60 15.19
CA HIS A 271 12.62 -21.76 13.78
C HIS A 271 14.12 -22.13 13.60
N PRO A 272 14.47 -23.14 12.77
CA PRO A 272 15.83 -23.64 12.67
C PRO A 272 16.88 -22.63 12.19
N GLN A 273 16.48 -21.59 11.48
CA GLN A 273 17.42 -20.59 10.93
C GLN A 273 17.42 -19.27 11.72
N GLU A 274 16.43 -19.04 12.59
CA GLU A 274 16.18 -17.74 13.21
C GLU A 274 16.12 -17.91 14.74
N PRO A 275 17.22 -17.65 15.48
CA PRO A 275 17.26 -17.85 16.93
C PRO A 275 16.24 -17.02 17.71
N TRP A 276 15.83 -15.88 17.17
CA TRP A 276 14.83 -15.00 17.77
C TRP A 276 13.39 -15.47 17.53
N HIS A 277 13.13 -16.27 16.50
CA HIS A 277 11.78 -16.59 16.06
C HIS A 277 11.26 -17.87 16.71
N TRP A 278 10.11 -17.77 17.37
CA TRP A 278 9.44 -18.87 18.05
C TRP A 278 7.96 -18.86 17.72
N SER A 279 7.43 -20.01 17.30
CA SER A 279 6.03 -20.16 16.91
C SER A 279 5.43 -21.44 17.46
N THR A 280 4.11 -21.59 17.38
CA THR A 280 3.41 -22.83 17.79
C THR A 280 3.74 -24.03 16.91
N THR A 281 4.37 -23.82 15.76
CA THR A 281 4.74 -24.88 14.81
C THR A 281 6.25 -25.05 14.64
N GLY A 282 7.07 -24.07 15.03
CA GLY A 282 8.51 -24.07 14.83
C GLY A 282 8.95 -23.85 13.38
N ASN A 283 8.04 -23.41 12.52
CA ASN A 283 8.28 -23.01 11.14
C ASN A 283 8.06 -21.52 10.93
#